data_AF-A0A969VIJ2-F1
#
_entry.id   AF-A0A969VIJ2-F1
#
_cell.length_a   1.000
_cell.length_b   1.000
_cell.length_c   1.000
_cell.angle_alpha   90.00
_cell.angle_beta   90.00
_cell.angle_gamma   90.00
#
_symmetry.space_group_name_H-M   'P 1'
#
loop_
_entity.id
_entity.type
_entity.pdbx_description
1 polymer ?
#
loop_
_entity_poly.entity_id
_entity_poly.type
_entity_poly.pdbx_seq_one_letter_code
_entity_poly.pdbx_strand_id
1 'polypeptide(L)'
;MLRVAILMFCLSLSPAFAVEVTLPAGKEVPLPGTDITVRLTGVRDVRCPSGGDGEWVVLCLWEGEVHLTLALTDAAGQSAEILLCNICDNATHQAVALGQHITFIRLEPGRNVLDRLDRPVLLSDYWVLLRVRPE
;
A
#
# COMPACT_ATOMS: atom_id res chain seq x y z
N MET A 1 26.10 0.50 51.88
CA MET A 1 26.17 0.98 50.49
C MET A 1 25.11 0.23 49.69
N LEU A 2 23.97 0.86 49.40
CA LEU A 2 22.81 0.22 48.77
C LEU A 2 22.70 0.70 47.32
N ARG A 3 22.90 -0.20 46.35
CA ARG A 3 22.73 0.08 44.91
C ARG A 3 21.26 -0.15 44.55
N VAL A 4 20.52 0.93 44.32
CA VAL A 4 19.17 0.88 43.75
C VAL A 4 19.32 0.73 42.23
N ALA A 5 18.94 -0.42 41.70
CA ALA A 5 18.79 -0.63 40.26
C ALA A 5 17.41 -0.09 39.85
N ILE A 6 17.39 1.06 39.17
CA ILE A 6 16.19 1.59 38.54
C ILE A 6 15.96 0.76 37.27
N LEU A 7 14.97 -0.14 37.32
CA LEU A 7 14.38 -0.73 36.12
C LEU A 7 13.67 0.40 35.36
N MET A 8 14.29 0.90 34.31
CA MET A 8 13.67 1.81 33.36
C MET A 8 12.77 0.99 32.44
N PHE A 9 11.53 0.78 32.87
CA PHE A 9 10.47 0.23 32.03
C PHE A 9 10.04 1.34 31.06
N CYS A 10 10.70 1.42 29.90
CA CYS A 10 10.19 2.19 28.77
C CYS A 10 8.94 1.48 28.25
N LEU A 11 7.78 1.75 28.86
CA LEU A 11 6.51 1.63 28.16
C LEU A 11 6.53 2.69 27.05
N SER A 12 7.01 2.31 25.87
CA SER A 12 6.75 3.06 24.65
C SER A 12 5.25 2.93 24.33
N LEU A 13 4.44 3.78 24.97
CA LEU A 13 3.13 4.13 24.44
C LEU A 13 3.38 4.87 23.12
N SER A 14 3.60 4.10 22.05
CA SER A 14 3.51 4.63 20.69
C SER A 14 2.07 5.08 20.51
N PRO A 15 1.82 6.35 20.19
CA PRO A 15 0.47 6.82 20.00
C PRO A 15 -0.15 6.12 18.79
N ALA A 16 -1.42 5.75 18.90
CA ALA A 16 -2.26 5.16 17.86
C ALA A 16 -2.58 6.18 16.73
N PHE A 17 -1.56 6.85 16.19
CA PHE A 17 -1.72 7.78 15.08
C PHE A 17 -1.57 7.02 13.77
N ALA A 18 -2.53 7.27 12.88
CA ALA A 18 -2.43 6.84 11.50
C ALA A 18 -1.40 7.70 10.76
N VAL A 19 -0.52 7.05 10.01
CA VAL A 19 0.51 7.70 9.19
C VAL A 19 0.25 7.36 7.73
N GLU A 20 0.42 8.35 6.85
CA GLU A 20 0.36 8.12 5.41
C GLU A 20 1.75 7.80 4.87
N VAL A 21 1.84 6.70 4.12
CA VAL A 21 3.09 6.17 3.57
C VAL A 21 2.96 6.11 2.06
N THR A 22 3.91 6.73 1.37
CA THR A 22 4.02 6.64 -0.09
C THR A 22 4.96 5.50 -0.45
N LEU A 23 4.46 4.53 -1.21
CA LEU A 23 5.20 3.41 -1.74
C LEU A 23 5.54 3.66 -3.21
N PRO A 24 6.75 4.11 -3.55
CA PRO A 24 7.25 3.95 -4.90
C PRO A 24 7.30 2.45 -5.21
N ALA A 25 6.68 2.07 -6.31
CA ALA A 25 6.53 0.68 -6.68
C ALA A 25 7.87 -0.07 -6.79
N GLY A 26 7.88 -1.33 -6.34
CA GLY A 26 9.07 -2.19 -6.36
C GLY A 26 10.16 -1.85 -5.33
N LYS A 27 9.99 -0.83 -4.49
CA LYS A 27 10.91 -0.52 -3.39
C LYS A 27 10.35 -0.96 -2.04
N GLU A 28 11.24 -1.39 -1.16
CA GLU A 28 10.91 -1.57 0.26
C GLU A 28 10.91 -0.21 0.94
N VAL A 29 9.86 0.06 1.70
CA VAL A 29 9.69 1.29 2.46
C VAL A 29 9.45 0.93 3.93
N PRO A 30 10.22 1.49 4.88
CA PRO A 30 9.97 1.27 6.30
C PRO A 30 8.66 1.93 6.73
N LEU A 31 7.85 1.21 7.51
CA LEU A 31 6.66 1.75 8.14
C LEU A 31 7.06 2.58 9.37
N PRO A 32 6.73 3.89 9.42
CA PRO A 32 7.19 4.76 10.49
C PRO A 32 6.79 4.27 11.88
N GLY A 33 7.75 4.25 12.80
CA GLY A 33 7.53 3.83 14.18
C GLY A 33 7.46 2.31 14.39
N THR A 34 7.82 1.52 13.38
CA THR A 34 7.87 0.05 13.44
C THR A 34 9.19 -0.46 12.88
N ASP A 35 9.46 -1.75 13.05
CA ASP A 35 10.54 -2.50 12.42
C ASP A 35 10.09 -3.22 11.13
N ILE A 36 8.90 -2.85 10.62
CA ILE A 36 8.28 -3.47 9.45
C ILE A 36 8.64 -2.68 8.20
N THR A 37 8.96 -3.39 7.12
CA THR A 37 9.02 -2.85 5.77
C THR A 37 7.83 -3.31 4.95
N VAL A 38 7.43 -2.50 3.97
CA VAL A 38 6.37 -2.83 3.02
C VAL A 38 6.88 -2.59 1.59
N ARG A 39 6.51 -3.47 0.67
CA ARG A 39 6.81 -3.37 -0.75
C ARG A 39 5.55 -3.64 -1.56
N LEU A 40 5.28 -2.79 -2.55
CA LEU A 40 4.29 -3.06 -3.59
C LEU A 40 4.87 -4.09 -4.57
N THR A 41 4.23 -5.26 -4.66
CA THR A 41 4.67 -6.40 -5.48
C THR A 41 3.78 -6.64 -6.69
N GLY A 42 2.55 -6.11 -6.69
CA GLY A 42 1.62 -6.25 -7.80
C GLY A 42 0.61 -5.12 -7.87
N VAL A 43 0.26 -4.73 -9.09
CA VAL A 43 -0.82 -3.79 -9.38
C VAL A 43 -1.66 -4.38 -10.50
N ARG A 44 -2.97 -4.48 -10.28
CA ARG A 44 -3.97 -4.67 -11.35
C ARG A 44 -4.80 -3.41 -11.39
N ASP A 45 -4.59 -2.60 -12.42
CA ASP A 45 -5.32 -1.34 -12.62
C ASP A 45 -6.26 -1.50 -13.82
N VAL A 46 -7.55 -1.67 -13.55
CA VAL A 46 -8.60 -1.75 -14.58
C VAL A 46 -9.40 -0.45 -14.65
N ARG A 47 -8.83 0.68 -14.18
CA ARG A 47 -9.42 1.99 -14.42
C ARG A 47 -9.49 2.26 -15.92
N CYS A 48 -10.64 2.77 -16.34
CA CYS A 48 -10.91 3.08 -17.73
C CYS A 48 -9.93 4.12 -18.29
N PRO A 49 -9.45 3.95 -19.52
CA PRO A 49 -8.73 5.01 -20.20
C PRO A 49 -9.67 6.22 -20.33
N SER A 50 -9.22 7.39 -19.86
CA SER A 50 -9.93 8.64 -20.11
C SER A 50 -9.82 8.91 -21.62
N GLY A 51 -10.91 8.65 -22.35
CA GLY A 51 -10.97 8.80 -23.80
C GLY A 51 -10.41 10.14 -24.25
N GLY A 52 -9.33 10.08 -25.02
CA GLY A 52 -9.17 11.04 -26.11
C GLY A 52 -10.28 10.77 -27.12
N ASP A 53 -10.87 11.84 -27.64
CA ASP A 53 -11.50 11.87 -28.97
C ASP A 53 -12.32 10.63 -29.38
N GLY A 54 -13.42 10.40 -28.66
CA GLY A 54 -14.72 10.18 -29.30
C GLY A 54 -15.09 8.82 -29.88
N GLU A 55 -14.22 7.80 -29.96
CA GLU A 55 -14.60 6.57 -30.70
C GLU A 55 -14.44 5.21 -29.97
N TRP A 56 -14.02 5.18 -28.69
CA TRP A 56 -13.85 3.92 -27.95
C TRP A 56 -14.40 3.92 -26.51
N VAL A 57 -15.55 4.55 -26.25
CA VAL A 57 -16.11 4.76 -24.90
C VAL A 57 -17.10 3.66 -24.43
N VAL A 58 -17.33 2.58 -25.19
CA VAL A 58 -18.51 1.69 -24.97
C VAL A 58 -18.21 0.32 -24.32
N LEU A 59 -17.00 0.00 -23.84
CA LEU A 59 -16.72 -1.31 -23.22
C LEU A 59 -16.11 -1.26 -21.81
N CYS A 60 -16.31 -0.17 -21.08
CA CYS A 60 -15.75 0.04 -19.75
C CYS A 60 -16.71 -0.31 -18.61
N LEU A 61 -17.48 -1.39 -18.77
CA LEU A 61 -18.55 -1.80 -17.85
C LEU A 61 -18.03 -2.33 -16.49
N TRP A 62 -16.73 -2.59 -16.39
CA TRP A 62 -16.05 -3.04 -15.16
C TRP A 62 -15.18 -1.89 -14.65
N GLU A 63 -15.86 -0.95 -14.01
CA GLU A 63 -15.40 0.40 -13.69
C GLU A 63 -14.38 0.43 -12.55
N GLY A 64 -13.17 0.91 -12.82
CA GLY A 64 -12.38 1.62 -11.81
C GLY A 64 -11.70 0.77 -10.73
N GLU A 65 -11.79 -0.56 -10.79
CA GLU A 65 -11.15 -1.46 -9.84
C GLU A 65 -9.62 -1.34 -9.91
N VAL A 66 -9.01 -1.33 -8.74
CA VAL A 66 -7.57 -1.35 -8.54
C VAL A 66 -7.24 -2.37 -7.46
N HIS A 67 -6.47 -3.40 -7.80
CA HIS A 67 -5.88 -4.31 -6.82
C HIS A 67 -4.41 -3.97 -6.57
N LEU A 68 -4.02 -4.02 -5.30
CA LEU A 68 -2.64 -3.91 -4.86
C LEU A 68 -2.25 -5.17 -4.10
N THR A 69 -1.16 -5.81 -4.53
CA THR A 69 -0.50 -6.86 -3.74
C THR A 69 0.67 -6.22 -2.99
N LEU A 70 0.67 -6.35 -1.67
CA LEU A 70 1.71 -5.81 -0.79
C LEU A 70 2.38 -6.95 -0.04
N ALA A 71 3.71 -6.93 -0.02
CA ALA A 71 4.52 -7.78 0.85
C ALA A 71 5.00 -6.95 2.05
N LEU A 72 4.82 -7.48 3.25
CA LEU A 72 5.33 -6.90 4.50
C LEU A 72 6.36 -7.84 5.12
N THR A 73 7.39 -7.28 5.74
CA THR A 73 8.43 -8.06 6.42
C THR A 73 8.91 -7.34 7.67
N ASP A 74 8.93 -8.03 8.82
CA ASP A 74 9.48 -7.50 10.07
C ASP A 74 11.00 -7.74 10.20
N ALA A 75 11.63 -7.22 11.26
CA ALA A 75 13.07 -7.40 11.48
C ALA A 75 13.45 -8.84 11.86
N ALA A 76 12.50 -9.67 12.28
CA ALA A 76 12.70 -11.09 12.53
C ALA A 76 12.61 -11.94 11.25
N GLY A 77 12.27 -11.32 10.11
CA GLY A 77 12.10 -11.99 8.82
C GLY A 77 10.73 -12.65 8.64
N GLN A 78 9.76 -12.40 9.53
CA GLN A 78 8.39 -12.82 9.30
C GLN A 78 7.80 -12.02 8.15
N SER A 79 7.16 -12.71 7.19
CA SER A 79 6.56 -12.11 6.02
C SER A 79 5.05 -12.32 5.96
N ALA A 80 4.33 -11.29 5.54
CA ALA A 80 2.91 -11.39 5.22
C ALA A 80 2.64 -10.79 3.83
N GLU A 81 1.70 -11.38 3.09
CA GLU A 81 1.19 -10.82 1.84
C GLU A 81 -0.28 -10.44 2.03
N ILE A 82 -0.64 -9.25 1.56
CA ILE A 82 -2.03 -8.76 1.59
C ILE A 82 -2.46 -8.27 0.21
N LEU A 83 -3.75 -8.46 -0.08
CA LEU A 83 -4.44 -7.93 -1.24
C LEU A 83 -5.37 -6.81 -0.80
N LEU A 84 -5.15 -5.60 -1.30
CA LEU A 84 -6.05 -4.46 -1.09
C LEU A 84 -6.77 -4.13 -2.39
N CYS A 85 -8.03 -3.72 -2.27
CA CYS A 85 -8.80 -3.23 -3.40
C CYS A 85 -9.66 -2.02 -3.03
N ASN A 86 -9.82 -1.07 -3.95
CA ASN A 86 -10.73 0.07 -3.75
C ASN A 86 -12.22 -0.32 -3.81
N ILE A 87 -12.62 -1.16 -4.77
CA ILE A 87 -14.01 -1.50 -5.07
C ILE A 87 -14.07 -2.98 -5.50
N CYS A 88 -14.17 -3.91 -4.54
CA CYS A 88 -14.16 -5.36 -4.79
C CYS A 88 -15.06 -6.16 -3.84
N ASP A 89 -15.53 -7.31 -4.32
CA ASP A 89 -16.26 -8.31 -3.53
C ASP A 89 -15.33 -9.27 -2.76
N ASN A 90 -14.11 -9.52 -3.28
CA ASN A 90 -13.17 -10.54 -2.78
C ASN A 90 -11.91 -9.97 -2.10
N ALA A 91 -11.82 -8.64 -2.01
CA ALA A 91 -10.73 -7.93 -1.35
C ALA A 91 -11.27 -6.69 -0.67
N THR A 92 -10.64 -6.27 0.41
CA THR A 92 -11.09 -5.13 1.22
C THR A 92 -10.20 -3.91 0.97
N HIS A 93 -10.77 -2.73 1.17
CA HIS A 93 -10.05 -1.44 1.14
C HIS A 93 -8.99 -1.34 2.26
N GLN A 94 -9.04 -2.26 3.22
CA GLN A 94 -8.14 -2.33 4.35
C GLN A 94 -7.84 -3.78 4.73
N ALA A 95 -6.65 -4.06 5.22
CA ALA A 95 -6.26 -5.36 5.77
C ALA A 95 -5.45 -5.18 7.05
N VAL A 96 -5.31 -6.27 7.80
CA VAL A 96 -4.42 -6.34 8.97
C VAL A 96 -3.29 -7.30 8.65
N ALA A 97 -2.05 -6.86 8.85
CA ALA A 97 -0.86 -7.70 8.72
C ALA A 97 0.22 -7.25 9.69
N LEU A 98 0.88 -8.21 10.35
CA LEU A 98 1.97 -7.96 11.30
C LEU A 98 1.61 -6.89 12.36
N GLY A 99 0.38 -6.92 12.87
CA GLY A 99 -0.14 -5.97 13.87
C GLY A 99 -0.39 -4.55 13.35
N GLN A 100 -0.49 -4.36 12.03
CA GLN A 100 -0.79 -3.07 11.40
C GLN A 100 -2.11 -3.14 10.64
N HIS A 101 -3.00 -2.18 10.88
CA HIS A 101 -4.08 -1.85 9.95
C HIS A 101 -3.53 -1.05 8.78
N ILE A 102 -3.74 -1.53 7.56
CA ILE A 102 -3.28 -0.92 6.33
C ILE A 102 -4.49 -0.62 5.47
N THR A 103 -4.67 0.65 5.11
CA THR A 103 -5.77 1.13 4.27
C THR A 103 -5.20 1.65 2.95
N PHE A 104 -5.74 1.18 1.83
CA PHE A 104 -5.44 1.74 0.52
C PHE A 104 -6.05 3.15 0.43
N ILE A 105 -5.30 4.16 -0.02
CA ILE A 105 -5.81 5.53 -0.20
C ILE A 105 -5.87 5.88 -1.68
N ARG A 106 -4.76 5.67 -2.40
CA ARG A 106 -4.67 6.03 -3.81
C ARG A 106 -3.55 5.32 -4.55
N LEU A 107 -3.78 5.01 -5.83
CA LEU A 107 -2.76 4.56 -6.78
C LEU A 107 -2.60 5.64 -7.86
N GLU A 108 -1.36 6.06 -8.09
CA GLU A 108 -1.02 7.03 -9.14
C GLU A 108 0.26 6.62 -9.89
N PRO A 109 0.44 7.06 -11.14
CA PRO A 109 -0.58 7.68 -11.97
C PRO A 109 -1.65 6.64 -12.40
N GLY A 110 -2.71 7.12 -13.05
CA GLY A 110 -3.76 6.27 -13.62
C GLY A 110 -3.29 5.52 -14.87
N ARG A 111 -3.91 4.37 -15.18
CA ARG A 111 -3.65 3.63 -16.42
C ARG A 111 -3.79 4.50 -17.68
N ASN A 112 -4.75 5.41 -17.68
CA ASN A 112 -4.96 6.39 -18.74
C ASN A 112 -3.75 7.32 -19.03
N VAL A 113 -2.90 7.55 -18.03
CA VAL A 113 -1.63 8.30 -18.19
C VAL A 113 -0.54 7.36 -18.65
N LEU A 114 -0.48 6.15 -18.08
CA LEU A 114 0.56 5.16 -18.36
C LEU A 114 0.46 4.52 -19.73
N ASP A 115 -0.74 4.36 -20.29
CA ASP A 115 -0.94 3.82 -21.65
C ASP A 115 -0.42 4.78 -22.73
N ARG A 116 -0.09 6.04 -22.38
CA ARG A 116 0.57 6.99 -23.28
C ARG A 116 2.08 6.85 -23.29
N LEU A 117 2.63 5.99 -22.44
CA LEU A 117 4.04 5.62 -22.51
C LEU A 117 4.22 4.76 -23.76
N ASP A 118 5.16 5.13 -24.63
CA ASP A 118 5.52 4.35 -25.83
C ASP A 118 6.35 3.10 -25.46
N ARG A 119 5.88 2.38 -24.43
CA ARG A 119 6.48 1.17 -23.86
C ARG A 119 5.47 0.45 -22.96
N PRO A 120 5.70 -0.84 -22.66
CA PRO A 120 4.92 -1.54 -21.64
C PRO A 120 4.95 -0.80 -20.29
N VAL A 121 3.79 -0.77 -19.63
CA VAL A 121 3.64 -0.28 -18.26
C VAL A 121 4.32 -1.24 -17.30
N LEU A 122 5.23 -0.72 -16.50
CA LEU A 122 5.98 -1.44 -15.49
C LEU A 122 5.40 -1.13 -14.11
N LEU A 123 5.62 -2.04 -13.15
CA LEU A 123 5.23 -1.81 -11.76
C LEU A 123 5.84 -0.50 -11.25
N SER A 124 7.11 -0.24 -11.57
CA SER A 124 7.86 0.98 -11.21
C SER A 124 7.28 2.30 -11.72
N ASP A 125 6.30 2.25 -12.63
CA ASP A 125 5.62 3.45 -13.12
C ASP A 125 4.57 3.97 -12.14
N TYR A 126 4.21 3.16 -11.15
CA TYR A 126 3.23 3.48 -10.12
C TYR A 126 3.88 3.94 -8.80
N TRP A 127 3.10 4.66 -8.02
CA TRP A 127 3.26 4.84 -6.60
C TRP A 127 1.90 4.72 -5.91
N VAL A 128 1.93 4.29 -4.66
CA VAL A 128 0.72 4.06 -3.85
C VAL A 128 0.79 4.91 -2.60
N LEU A 129 -0.32 5.54 -2.24
CA LEU A 129 -0.53 6.10 -0.90
C LEU A 129 -1.32 5.10 -0.07
N LEU A 130 -0.74 4.74 1.08
CA LEU A 130 -1.38 3.93 2.11
C LEU A 130 -1.55 4.76 3.38
N ARG A 131 -2.55 4.42 4.17
CA ARG A 131 -2.64 4.83 5.57
C ARG A 131 -2.39 3.63 6.45
N VAL A 132 -1.51 3.78 7.43
CA VAL A 132 -1.06 2.72 8.32
C VAL A 132 -1.27 3.14 9.75
N ARG A 133 -1.78 2.25 10.60
CA ARG A 133 -1.88 2.46 12.04
C ARG A 133 -1.70 1.12 12.78
N PRO A 134 -1.26 1.14 14.05
CA PRO A 134 -1.28 -0.06 14.87
C PRO A 134 -2.69 -0.66 14.97
N GLU A 135 -2.79 -1.99 14.99
CA GLU A 135 -3.97 -2.74 15.44
C GLU A 135 -4.23 -2.52 16.93
#